data_AF-A0A6G6K6X1-F1
#
_entry.id   AF-A0A6G6K6X1-F1
#
_cell.length_a   1.000
_cell.length_b   1.000
_cell.length_c   1.000
_cell.angle_alpha   90.00
_cell.angle_beta   90.00
_cell.angle_gamma   90.00
#
_symmetry.space_group_name_H-M   'P 1'
#
loop_
_entity.id
_entity.type
_entity.pdbx_description
1 polymer ?
#
loop_
_entity_poly.entity_id
_entity_poly.type
_entity_poly.pdbx_seq_one_letter_code
_entity_poly.pdbx_strand_id
1 'polypeptide(L)'
;MSLLTQAITSHDRVKIEAILAAHPEMASERVNGWLPIEWAERSSNLFTFVRAARLLGQGSTPPEARERLRKFVTVVCTTEYEAIPPDKIPAMVWACLYEGKSYTVDRLGRRLIAGRREEEDLRFLCTQAGITSFEQFREVLNDLPKISPESMRP
;
A
#
# COMPACT_ATOMS: atom_id res chain seq x y z
N MET A 1 -11.99 -14.41 -18.99
CA MET A 1 -11.24 -13.57 -18.03
C MET A 1 -10.54 -14.53 -17.09
N SER A 2 -9.22 -14.45 -16.92
CA SER A 2 -8.50 -15.38 -16.03
C SER A 2 -8.91 -15.16 -14.57
N LEU A 3 -8.71 -16.17 -13.72
CA LEU A 3 -9.00 -16.07 -12.28
C LEU A 3 -8.20 -14.94 -11.63
N LEU A 4 -6.93 -14.79 -12.02
CA LEU A 4 -6.07 -13.72 -11.51
C LEU A 4 -6.57 -12.33 -11.94
N THR A 5 -6.89 -12.15 -13.22
CA THR A 5 -7.45 -10.87 -13.71
C THR A 5 -8.77 -10.57 -13.02
N GLN A 6 -9.64 -11.56 -12.80
CA GLN A 6 -10.89 -11.38 -12.06
C GLN A 6 -10.61 -10.88 -10.63
N ALA A 7 -9.72 -11.53 -9.89
CA ALA A 7 -9.35 -11.14 -8.53
C ALA A 7 -8.77 -9.71 -8.46
N ILE A 8 -7.95 -9.32 -9.45
CA ILE A 8 -7.41 -7.97 -9.57
C ILE A 8 -8.54 -6.95 -9.78
N THR A 9 -9.42 -7.17 -10.75
CA THR A 9 -10.50 -6.23 -11.05
C THR A 9 -11.57 -6.15 -9.97
N SER A 10 -11.73 -7.20 -9.16
CA SER A 10 -12.63 -7.21 -8.00
C SER A 10 -11.95 -6.76 -6.71
N HIS A 11 -10.67 -6.35 -6.76
CA HIS A 11 -9.85 -5.94 -5.61
C HIS A 11 -9.74 -6.99 -4.50
N ASP A 12 -9.86 -8.28 -4.86
CA ASP A 12 -9.77 -9.40 -3.91
C ASP A 12 -8.30 -9.75 -3.66
N ARG A 13 -7.64 -8.91 -2.85
CA ARG A 13 -6.22 -9.01 -2.50
C ARG A 13 -5.83 -10.37 -1.90
N VAL A 14 -6.77 -11.04 -1.24
CA VAL A 14 -6.54 -12.39 -0.67
C VAL A 14 -6.51 -13.43 -1.79
N LYS A 15 -7.45 -13.35 -2.75
CA LYS A 15 -7.42 -14.25 -3.91
C LYS A 15 -6.23 -14.01 -4.84
N ILE A 16 -5.78 -12.77 -5.04
CA ILE A 16 -4.58 -12.50 -5.85
C ILE A 16 -3.38 -13.31 -5.32
N GLU A 17 -3.18 -13.26 -4.00
CA GLU A 17 -2.09 -13.99 -3.33
C GLU A 17 -2.28 -15.51 -3.42
N ALA A 18 -3.48 -16.02 -3.15
CA ALA A 18 -3.77 -17.45 -3.22
C ALA A 18 -3.61 -18.02 -4.64
N ILE A 19 -4.05 -17.28 -5.66
CA ILE A 19 -3.95 -17.69 -7.06
C ILE A 19 -2.49 -17.70 -7.49
N LEU A 20 -1.71 -16.65 -7.21
CA LEU A 20 -0.30 -16.60 -7.59
C LEU A 20 0.56 -17.64 -6.85
N ALA A 21 0.19 -18.00 -5.62
CA ALA A 21 0.84 -19.08 -4.88
C ALA A 21 0.57 -20.47 -5.48
N ALA A 22 -0.66 -20.71 -5.98
CA ALA A 22 -1.05 -21.99 -6.57
C ALA A 22 -0.68 -22.10 -8.06
N HIS A 23 -0.72 -20.98 -8.78
CA HIS A 23 -0.61 -20.88 -10.24
C HIS A 23 0.30 -19.70 -10.63
N PRO A 24 1.61 -19.76 -10.34
CA PRO A 24 2.55 -18.68 -10.63
C PRO A 24 2.63 -18.35 -12.14
N GLU A 25 2.33 -19.30 -13.01
CA GLU A 25 2.24 -19.10 -14.47
C GLU A 25 1.20 -18.05 -14.89
N MET A 26 0.17 -17.81 -14.06
CA MET A 26 -0.84 -16.77 -14.34
C MET A 26 -0.25 -15.36 -14.29
N ALA A 27 0.94 -15.17 -13.72
CA ALA A 27 1.63 -13.88 -13.67
C ALA A 27 1.93 -13.29 -15.06
N SER A 28 2.09 -14.14 -16.07
CA SER A 28 2.40 -13.74 -17.45
C SER A 28 1.23 -13.95 -18.43
N GLU A 29 0.06 -14.39 -17.94
CA GLU A 29 -1.11 -14.62 -18.77
C GLU A 29 -1.68 -13.30 -19.29
N ARG A 30 -1.81 -13.18 -20.61
CA ARG A 30 -2.45 -12.01 -21.23
C ARG A 30 -3.95 -12.25 -21.39
N VAL A 31 -4.75 -11.35 -20.81
CA VAL A 31 -6.21 -11.31 -20.99
C VAL A 31 -6.56 -10.04 -21.75
N ASN A 32 -7.17 -10.20 -22.93
CA ASN A 32 -7.45 -9.10 -23.87
C ASN A 32 -6.20 -8.29 -24.23
N GLY A 33 -5.06 -8.96 -24.38
CA GLY A 33 -3.78 -8.34 -24.72
C GLY A 33 -3.01 -7.75 -23.54
N TRP A 34 -3.57 -7.75 -22.32
CA TRP A 34 -2.95 -7.13 -21.14
C TRP A 34 -2.47 -8.17 -20.13
N LEU A 35 -1.30 -7.92 -19.56
CA LEU A 35 -0.75 -8.63 -18.41
C LEU A 35 -1.53 -8.30 -17.12
N PRO A 36 -1.44 -9.15 -16.08
CA PRO A 36 -2.11 -8.89 -14.81
C PRO A 36 -1.72 -7.57 -14.17
N ILE A 37 -0.45 -7.16 -14.25
CA ILE A 37 0.01 -5.87 -13.69
C ILE A 37 -0.63 -4.66 -14.40
N GLU A 38 -0.82 -4.74 -15.72
CA GLU A 38 -1.46 -3.69 -16.54
C GLU A 38 -2.96 -3.60 -16.21
N TRP A 39 -3.60 -4.71 -15.86
CA TRP A 39 -4.95 -4.71 -15.29
C TRP A 39 -5.00 -4.06 -13.91
N ALA A 40 -4.01 -4.34 -13.05
CA ALA A 40 -3.95 -3.76 -11.71
C ALA A 40 -3.76 -2.24 -11.75
N GLU A 41 -2.93 -1.75 -12.67
CA GLU A 41 -2.72 -0.31 -12.90
C GLU A 41 -4.02 0.39 -13.34
N ARG A 42 -4.79 -0.22 -14.24
CA ARG A 42 -6.09 0.31 -14.70
C ARG A 42 -7.18 0.26 -13.64
N SER A 43 -7.08 -0.63 -12.67
CA SER A 43 -8.10 -0.83 -11.64
C SER A 43 -8.26 0.39 -10.70
N SER A 44 -7.36 1.37 -10.77
CA SER A 44 -7.36 2.60 -9.95
C SER A 44 -7.39 2.36 -8.43
N ASN A 45 -7.06 1.14 -7.98
CA ASN A 45 -7.03 0.78 -6.57
C ASN A 45 -5.58 0.58 -6.12
N LEU A 46 -5.08 1.54 -5.32
CA LEU A 46 -3.69 1.56 -4.87
C LEU A 46 -3.27 0.27 -4.17
N PHE A 47 -4.07 -0.24 -3.23
CA PHE A 47 -3.74 -1.45 -2.48
C PHE A 47 -3.69 -2.68 -3.38
N THR A 48 -4.59 -2.76 -4.36
CA THR A 48 -4.61 -3.85 -5.34
C THR A 48 -3.38 -3.79 -6.23
N PHE A 49 -3.04 -2.61 -6.75
CA PHE A 49 -1.84 -2.41 -7.56
C PHE A 49 -0.59 -2.81 -6.78
N VAL A 50 -0.40 -2.28 -5.57
CA VAL A 50 0.81 -2.53 -4.77
C VAL A 50 0.94 -4.01 -4.42
N ARG A 51 -0.17 -4.67 -4.07
CA ARG A 51 -0.18 -6.12 -3.82
C ARG A 51 0.22 -6.91 -5.06
N ALA A 52 -0.40 -6.61 -6.21
CA ALA A 52 -0.09 -7.28 -7.46
C ALA A 52 1.36 -7.02 -7.87
N ALA A 53 1.83 -5.78 -7.81
CA ALA A 53 3.21 -5.40 -8.13
C ALA A 53 4.23 -6.18 -7.29
N ARG A 54 4.02 -6.26 -5.97
CA ARG A 54 4.88 -7.04 -5.07
C ARG A 54 4.90 -8.52 -5.42
N LEU A 55 3.75 -9.13 -5.62
CA LEU A 55 3.64 -10.57 -5.89
C LEU A 55 4.13 -10.97 -7.28
N LEU A 56 4.02 -10.08 -8.26
CA LEU A 56 4.47 -10.29 -9.63
C LEU A 56 5.93 -9.88 -9.85
N GLY A 57 6.62 -9.39 -8.81
CA GLY A 57 7.99 -8.88 -8.91
C GLY A 57 8.12 -7.65 -9.82
N GLN A 58 7.05 -6.89 -10.00
CA GLN A 58 7.02 -5.72 -10.88
C GLN A 58 7.32 -4.47 -10.06
N GLY A 59 8.40 -3.78 -10.43
CA GLY A 59 8.84 -2.57 -9.75
C GLY A 59 8.17 -1.30 -10.26
N SER A 60 8.31 -0.24 -9.49
CA SER A 60 8.02 1.14 -9.93
C SER A 60 9.31 1.93 -9.94
N THR A 61 9.38 3.01 -10.72
CA THR A 61 10.49 3.95 -10.57
C THR A 61 10.51 4.51 -9.14
N PRO A 62 11.68 4.88 -8.57
CA PRO A 62 11.73 5.42 -7.21
C PRO A 62 10.79 6.62 -6.96
N PRO A 63 10.64 7.60 -7.90
CA PRO A 63 9.68 8.69 -7.72
C PRO A 63 8.22 8.21 -7.63
N GLU A 64 7.81 7.27 -8.46
CA GLU A 64 6.46 6.70 -8.40
C GLU A 64 6.24 5.88 -7.12
N ALA A 65 7.24 5.12 -6.69
CA ALA A 65 7.18 4.37 -5.45
C ALA A 65 7.00 5.29 -4.23
N ARG A 66 7.71 6.43 -4.20
CA ARG A 66 7.54 7.46 -3.16
C ARG A 66 6.13 8.05 -3.15
N GLU A 67 5.58 8.33 -4.32
CA GLU A 67 4.21 8.83 -4.45
C GLU A 67 3.17 7.81 -4.00
N ARG A 68 3.32 6.54 -4.41
CA ARG A 68 2.46 5.44 -3.95
C ARG A 68 2.60 5.23 -2.45
N LEU A 69 3.81 5.31 -1.89
CA LEU A 69 4.07 5.20 -0.46
C LEU A 69 3.34 6.29 0.33
N ARG A 70 3.45 7.56 -0.09
CA ARG A 70 2.70 8.67 0.53
C ARG A 70 1.21 8.37 0.55
N LYS A 71 0.62 8.06 -0.60
CA LYS A 71 -0.82 7.76 -0.71
C LYS A 71 -1.23 6.57 0.17
N PHE A 72 -0.43 5.51 0.19
CA PHE A 72 -0.71 4.31 0.98
C PHE A 72 -0.71 4.65 2.47
N VAL A 73 0.34 5.34 2.94
CA VAL A 73 0.45 5.77 4.33
C VAL A 73 -0.70 6.71 4.70
N THR A 74 -1.08 7.66 3.85
CA THR A 74 -2.24 8.52 4.08
C THR A 74 -3.49 7.70 4.33
N VAL A 75 -3.83 6.75 3.45
CA VAL A 75 -5.07 5.96 3.59
C VAL A 75 -5.05 5.07 4.83
N VAL A 76 -3.90 4.48 5.14
CA VAL A 76 -3.74 3.60 6.32
C VAL A 76 -3.81 4.40 7.63
N CYS A 77 -3.35 5.66 7.63
CA CYS A 77 -3.31 6.50 8.82
C CYS A 77 -4.51 7.45 8.97
N THR A 78 -5.38 7.57 7.96
CA THR A 78 -6.66 8.30 8.09
C THR A 78 -7.65 7.48 8.91
N THR A 79 -8.06 8.03 10.05
CA THR A 79 -9.22 7.53 10.79
C THR A 79 -10.32 8.58 10.81
N GLU A 80 -11.57 8.14 10.80
CA GLU A 80 -12.75 9.00 10.92
C GLU A 80 -13.01 9.46 12.36
N TYR A 81 -12.27 8.94 13.35
CA TYR A 81 -12.57 9.14 14.77
C TYR A 81 -11.52 9.98 15.49
N GLU A 82 -10.24 9.73 15.25
CA GLU A 82 -9.13 10.45 15.87
C GLU A 82 -8.01 10.67 14.84
N ALA A 83 -7.75 11.94 14.51
CA ALA A 83 -6.68 12.28 13.60
C ALA A 83 -5.32 12.04 14.27
N ILE A 84 -4.52 11.15 13.70
CA ILE A 84 -3.11 11.01 14.08
C ILE A 84 -2.38 12.30 13.66
N PRO A 85 -1.64 12.97 14.55
CA PRO A 85 -0.88 14.15 14.18
C PRO A 85 0.10 13.81 13.03
N PRO A 86 0.13 14.60 11.93
CA PRO A 86 0.96 14.27 10.76
C PRO A 86 2.45 14.08 11.08
N ASP A 87 2.98 14.78 12.08
CA ASP A 87 4.36 14.65 12.55
C ASP A 87 4.66 13.31 13.24
N LYS A 88 3.63 12.62 13.74
CA LYS A 88 3.74 11.31 14.41
C LYS A 88 3.66 10.14 13.44
N ILE A 89 2.99 10.32 12.30
CA ILE A 89 2.76 9.26 11.31
C ILE A 89 4.07 8.56 10.89
N PRO A 90 5.14 9.27 10.51
CA PRO A 90 6.36 8.61 10.06
C PRO A 90 6.96 7.69 11.15
N ALA A 91 7.03 8.17 12.39
CA ALA A 91 7.61 7.41 13.49
C ALA A 91 6.78 6.17 13.85
N MET A 92 5.45 6.31 13.89
CA MET A 92 4.55 5.19 14.21
C MET A 92 4.57 4.11 13.13
N VAL A 93 4.50 4.51 11.85
CA VAL A 93 4.56 3.57 10.72
C VAL A 93 5.91 2.88 10.66
N TRP A 94 7.02 3.63 10.78
CA TRP A 94 8.37 3.06 10.78
C TRP A 94 8.53 2.00 11.88
N ALA A 95 8.09 2.31 13.10
CA ALA A 95 8.20 1.37 14.21
C ALA A 95 7.32 0.11 14.02
N CYS A 96 6.17 0.21 13.34
CA CYS A 96 5.42 -0.96 12.92
C CYS A 96 6.21 -1.81 11.91
N LEU A 97 6.79 -1.15 10.91
CA LEU A 97 7.47 -1.84 9.82
C LEU A 97 8.80 -2.46 10.24
N TYR A 98 9.56 -1.87 11.17
CA TYR A 98 10.95 -2.27 11.41
C TYR A 98 11.28 -2.58 12.88
N GLU A 99 10.40 -2.23 13.83
CA GLU A 99 10.65 -2.43 15.27
C GLU A 99 9.64 -3.39 15.93
N GLY A 100 8.72 -3.95 15.16
CA GLY A 100 7.70 -4.89 15.66
C GLY A 100 6.66 -4.24 16.58
N LYS A 101 6.55 -2.92 16.58
CA LYS A 101 5.53 -2.21 17.36
C LYS A 101 4.16 -2.35 16.70
N SER A 102 3.10 -2.24 17.50
CA SER A 102 1.73 -2.13 17.00
C SER A 102 1.05 -0.99 17.71
N TYR A 103 0.42 -0.10 16.93
CA TYR A 103 -0.37 1.00 17.46
C TYR A 103 -1.84 0.78 17.13
N THR A 104 -2.72 1.20 18.03
CA THR A 104 -4.15 1.32 17.79
C THR A 104 -4.47 2.77 17.44
N VAL A 105 -5.38 2.98 16.49
CA VAL A 105 -5.65 4.32 15.93
C VAL A 105 -7.03 4.87 16.32
N ASP A 106 -7.82 4.08 17.04
CA ASP A 106 -9.09 4.53 17.60
C ASP A 106 -9.52 3.70 18.81
N ARG A 107 -10.63 4.13 19.43
CA ARG A 107 -11.31 3.46 20.53
C ARG A 107 -11.81 2.04 20.22
N LEU A 108 -11.92 1.66 18.96
CA LEU A 108 -12.31 0.30 18.55
C LEU A 108 -11.11 -0.65 18.52
N GLY A 109 -9.90 -0.14 18.79
CA GLY A 109 -8.68 -0.93 18.80
C GLY A 109 -8.22 -1.33 17.40
N ARG A 110 -8.66 -0.62 16.34
CA ARG A 110 -8.14 -0.89 14.99
C ARG A 110 -6.64 -0.61 14.96
N ARG A 111 -5.86 -1.54 14.40
CA ARG A 111 -4.41 -1.38 14.24
C ARG A 111 -4.12 -0.32 13.19
N LEU A 112 -3.05 0.45 13.39
CA LEU A 112 -2.54 1.41 12.41
C LEU A 112 -2.32 0.75 11.05
N ILE A 113 -1.62 -0.38 11.02
CA ILE A 113 -1.49 -1.22 9.83
C ILE A 113 -2.31 -2.47 10.08
N ALA A 114 -3.30 -2.78 9.22
CA ALA A 114 -4.35 -3.74 9.55
C ALA A 114 -3.81 -5.17 9.70
N GLY A 115 -2.69 -5.48 9.03
CA GLY A 115 -1.97 -6.72 9.28
C GLY A 115 -0.72 -6.90 8.43
N ARG A 116 -0.08 -8.06 8.61
CA ARG A 116 1.19 -8.46 7.99
C ARG A 116 1.25 -8.20 6.47
N ARG A 117 0.14 -8.45 5.79
CA ARG A 117 -0.02 -8.25 4.35
C ARG A 117 0.22 -6.81 3.90
N GLU A 118 -0.27 -5.84 4.66
CA GLU A 118 -0.06 -4.41 4.40
C GLU A 118 1.32 -3.95 4.86
N GLU A 119 1.87 -4.54 5.93
CA GLU A 119 3.25 -4.32 6.34
C GLU A 119 4.22 -4.74 5.22
N GLU A 120 4.00 -5.89 4.57
CA GLU A 120 4.79 -6.36 3.43
C GLU A 120 4.66 -5.46 2.20
N ASP A 121 3.46 -4.96 1.91
CA ASP A 121 3.21 -4.02 0.80
C ASP A 121 3.93 -2.67 1.04
N LEU A 122 3.88 -2.15 2.27
CA LEU A 122 4.58 -0.92 2.65
C LEU A 122 6.11 -1.09 2.63
N ARG A 123 6.63 -2.22 3.13
CA ARG A 123 8.07 -2.54 3.04
C ARG A 123 8.52 -2.63 1.58
N PHE A 124 7.72 -3.27 0.72
CA PHE A 124 7.98 -3.33 -0.71
C PHE A 124 8.07 -1.93 -1.33
N LEU A 125 7.14 -1.02 -1.01
CA LEU A 125 7.21 0.36 -1.47
C LEU A 125 8.44 1.11 -0.93
N CYS A 126 8.83 0.89 0.33
CA CYS A 126 10.06 1.47 0.87
C CYS A 126 11.30 1.01 0.09
N THR A 127 11.40 -0.29 -0.21
CA THR A 127 12.47 -0.85 -1.04
C THR A 127 12.49 -0.24 -2.44
N GLN A 128 11.33 -0.16 -3.11
CA GLN A 128 11.23 0.44 -4.45
C GLN A 128 11.57 1.94 -4.47
N ALA A 129 11.25 2.64 -3.39
CA ALA A 129 11.55 4.07 -3.21
C ALA A 129 13.04 4.34 -2.86
N GLY A 130 13.84 3.29 -2.62
CA GLY A 130 15.23 3.39 -2.18
C GLY A 130 15.38 3.87 -0.74
N ILE A 131 14.37 3.62 0.11
CA ILE A 131 14.36 4.04 1.52
C ILE A 131 15.04 2.96 2.37
N THR A 132 16.13 3.33 3.03
CA THR A 132 16.91 2.45 3.91
C THR A 132 17.02 2.97 5.34
N SER A 133 16.58 4.19 5.61
CA SER A 133 16.60 4.79 6.95
C SER A 133 15.29 5.51 7.30
N PHE A 134 15.09 5.74 8.59
CA PHE A 134 13.95 6.47 9.11
C PHE A 134 13.91 7.91 8.59
N GLU A 135 15.07 8.56 8.44
CA GLU A 135 15.19 9.94 7.97
C GLU A 135 14.67 10.07 6.54
N GLN A 136 15.07 9.16 5.65
CA GLN A 136 14.58 9.11 4.27
C GLN A 136 13.07 8.82 4.21
N PHE A 137 12.59 7.91 5.07
CA PHE A 137 11.16 7.62 5.18
C PHE A 137 10.36 8.85 5.61
N ARG A 138 10.85 9.54 6.64
CA ARG A 138 10.27 10.77 7.16
C ARG A 138 10.28 11.88 6.11
N GLU A 139 11.37 12.06 5.37
CA GLU A 139 11.44 13.05 4.28
C GLU A 139 10.37 12.80 3.21
N VAL A 140 10.18 11.54 2.80
CA VAL A 140 9.15 11.19 1.81
C VAL A 140 7.74 11.51 2.30
N LEU A 141 7.49 11.41 3.61
CA LEU A 141 6.19 11.68 4.24
C LEU A 141 6.02 13.12 4.74
N ASN A 142 7.07 13.92 4.88
CA ASN A 142 6.95 15.31 5.31
C ASN A 142 6.23 16.19 4.28
N ASP A 143 6.20 15.76 3.01
CA ASP A 143 5.42 16.38 1.94
C ASP A 143 3.95 15.90 1.89
N LEU A 144 3.47 15.18 2.91
CA LEU A 144 2.04 14.87 3.00
C LEU A 144 1.25 16.18 3.08
N PRO A 145 0.22 16.37 2.23
CA PRO A 145 -0.59 17.58 2.29
C PRO A 145 -1.13 17.73 3.72
N LYS A 146 -0.92 18.90 4.32
CA LYS A 146 -1.58 19.25 5.58
C LYS A 146 -3.08 19.22 5.30
N ILE A 147 -3.75 18.13 5.68
CA ILE A 147 -5.20 18.07 5.56
C ILE A 147 -5.74 19.01 6.64
N SER A 148 -6.05 20.25 6.24
CA SER A 148 -6.74 21.19 7.11
C SER A 148 -8.15 20.64 7.38
N PRO A 149 -8.64 20.66 8.63
CA PRO A 149 -10.00 20.22 8.98
C PRO A 149 -11.10 20.95 8.19
N GLU A 150 -10.79 22.11 7.62
CA GLU A 150 -11.71 22.93 6.81
C GLU A 150 -12.02 22.32 5.44
N SER A 151 -11.16 21.44 4.91
CA SER A 151 -11.34 20.78 3.61
C SER A 151 -12.33 19.62 3.64
N MET A 152 -12.84 19.26 4.82
CA MET A 152 -13.77 18.13 5.05
C MET A 152 -15.21 18.58 5.37
N ARG A 153 -15.56 19.85 5.20
CA ARG A 153 -16.97 20.25 5.26
C ARG A 153 -17.62 20.01 3.88
N PRO A 154 -18.79 19.34 3.83
CA PRO A 154 -19.51 19.04 2.60
C PRO A 154 -20.00 20.31 1.89
#